data_AF-O26525-F1
#
_entry.id   AF-O26525-F1
#
_cell.length_a   1.000
_cell.length_b   1.000
_cell.length_c   1.000
_cell.angle_alpha   90.00
_cell.angle_beta   90.00
_cell.angle_gamma   90.00
#
_symmetry.space_group_name_H-M   'P 1'
#
loop_
_entity.id
_entity.type
_entity.pdbx_description
1 polymer ?
#
loop_
_entity_poly.entity_id
_entity_poly.type
_entity_poly.pdbx_seq_one_letter_code
_entity_poly.pdbx_strand_id
1 'polypeptide(L)'
;MRDLLSDRRGFAFSLDVLLAIIPLTILLGMLAADMDNIMYLTQSTVYQSSLDRQASDVADALVESSGIPPDWEQKGNPDSIGLARYDPVRKIPQKNYLSPAKIAGINTTNMGELVGPEY
;
A
#
# COMPACT_ATOMS: atom_id res chain seq x y z
N MET A 1 -50.46 41.28 -24.36
CA MET A 1 -50.36 39.95 -25.02
C MET A 1 -48.94 39.39 -25.11
N ARG A 2 -47.87 40.22 -25.09
CA ARG A 2 -46.47 39.75 -25.14
C ARG A 2 -45.97 39.08 -23.85
N ASP A 3 -46.48 39.47 -22.68
CA ASP A 3 -46.01 38.92 -21.40
C ASP A 3 -46.40 37.44 -21.19
N LEU A 4 -47.58 37.02 -21.65
CA LEU A 4 -48.05 35.63 -21.57
C LEU A 4 -47.23 34.64 -22.42
N LEU A 5 -46.60 35.12 -23.50
CA LEU A 5 -45.74 34.30 -24.37
C LEU A 5 -44.33 34.13 -23.78
N SER A 6 -43.84 35.14 -23.05
CA SER A 6 -42.57 35.07 -22.31
C SER A 6 -42.67 34.05 -21.16
N ASP A 7 -43.77 34.09 -20.42
CA ASP A 7 -43.99 33.23 -19.24
C ASP A 7 -44.14 31.74 -19.64
N ARG A 8 -44.84 31.45 -20.74
CA ARG A 8 -44.93 30.09 -21.29
C ARG A 8 -43.59 29.52 -21.77
N ARG A 9 -42.69 30.36 -22.28
CA ARG A 9 -41.36 29.92 -22.73
C ARG A 9 -40.43 29.63 -21.55
N GLY A 10 -40.50 30.45 -20.50
CA GLY A 10 -39.80 30.19 -19.23
C GLY A 10 -40.28 28.89 -18.58
N PHE A 11 -41.60 28.66 -18.57
CA PHE A 11 -42.20 27.43 -18.04
C PHE A 11 -41.82 26.19 -18.87
N ALA A 12 -41.82 26.28 -20.20
CA ALA A 12 -41.41 25.17 -21.06
C ALA A 12 -39.92 24.83 -20.86
N PHE A 13 -39.07 25.85 -20.69
CA PHE A 13 -37.65 25.65 -20.43
C PHE A 13 -37.37 25.02 -19.05
N SER A 14 -38.05 25.47 -18.00
CA SER A 14 -37.88 24.87 -16.67
C SER A 14 -38.40 23.43 -16.62
N LEU A 15 -39.48 23.12 -17.33
CA LEU A 15 -40.00 21.76 -17.47
C LEU A 15 -39.00 20.84 -18.18
N ASP A 16 -38.39 21.32 -19.27
CA ASP A 16 -37.38 20.56 -20.03
C ASP A 16 -36.13 20.29 -19.18
N VAL A 17 -35.66 21.30 -18.44
CA VAL A 17 -34.54 21.15 -17.48
C VAL A 17 -34.89 20.19 -16.33
N LEU A 18 -36.10 20.27 -15.78
CA LEU A 18 -36.56 19.37 -14.73
C LEU A 18 -36.60 17.93 -15.23
N LEU A 19 -37.15 17.71 -16.43
CA LEU A 19 -37.20 16.39 -17.06
C LEU A 19 -35.81 15.86 -17.41
N ALA A 20 -34.84 16.73 -17.75
CA ALA A 20 -33.46 16.34 -17.98
C ALA A 20 -32.70 15.98 -16.69
N ILE A 21 -33.04 16.61 -15.55
CA ILE A 21 -32.39 16.36 -14.26
C ILE A 21 -32.86 15.04 -13.62
N ILE A 22 -34.10 14.61 -13.84
CA ILE A 22 -34.62 13.34 -13.28
C ILE A 22 -33.77 12.11 -13.65
N PRO A 23 -33.46 11.81 -14.93
CA PRO A 23 -32.60 10.68 -15.27
C PRO A 23 -31.16 10.90 -14.79
N LEU A 24 -30.67 12.14 -14.77
CA LEU A 24 -29.34 12.48 -14.28
C LEU A 24 -29.19 12.16 -12.78
N THR A 25 -30.17 12.52 -11.96
CA THR A 25 -30.14 12.26 -10.51
C THR A 25 -30.28 10.77 -10.20
N ILE A 26 -31.09 10.04 -10.97
CA ILE A 26 -31.18 8.58 -10.86
C ILE A 26 -29.83 7.92 -11.18
N LEU A 27 -29.16 8.35 -12.26
CA LEU A 27 -27.82 7.88 -12.62
C LEU A 27 -26.79 8.18 -11.53
N LEU A 28 -26.78 9.41 -11.01
CA LEU A 28 -25.86 9.81 -9.93
C LEU A 28 -26.11 9.00 -8.65
N GLY A 29 -27.37 8.71 -8.30
CA GLY A 29 -27.71 7.88 -7.14
C GLY A 29 -27.23 6.43 -7.27
N MET A 30 -27.34 5.83 -8.47
CA MET A 30 -26.81 4.50 -8.74
C MET A 30 -25.28 4.47 -8.70
N LEU A 31 -24.61 5.46 -9.29
CA LEU A 31 -23.15 5.55 -9.27
C LEU A 31 -22.60 5.77 -7.86
N ALA A 32 -23.28 6.58 -7.04
CA ALA A 32 -22.89 6.80 -5.65
C ALA A 32 -22.97 5.51 -4.83
N ALA A 33 -23.94 4.64 -5.09
CA ALA A 33 -24.04 3.33 -4.41
C ALA A 33 -22.89 2.37 -4.77
N ASP A 34 -22.40 2.42 -6.01
CA ASP A 34 -21.27 1.59 -6.46
C ASP A 34 -19.89 2.18 -6.13
N MET A 35 -19.82 3.49 -5.89
CA MET A 35 -18.57 4.19 -5.54
C MET A 35 -17.95 3.67 -4.24
N ASP A 36 -18.76 3.29 -3.24
CA ASP A 36 -18.25 2.74 -1.98
C ASP A 36 -17.47 1.44 -2.20
N ASN A 37 -17.97 0.56 -3.08
CA ASN A 37 -17.31 -0.70 -3.41
C ASN A 37 -16.02 -0.47 -4.21
N ILE A 38 -16.06 0.42 -5.23
CA ILE A 38 -14.88 0.76 -6.04
C ILE A 38 -13.80 1.43 -5.18
N MET A 39 -14.20 2.31 -4.25
CA MET A 39 -13.28 2.98 -3.34
C MET A 39 -12.61 2.00 -2.39
N TYR A 40 -13.35 1.04 -1.84
CA TYR A 40 -12.79 -0.03 -1.02
C TYR A 40 -11.78 -0.90 -1.81
N LEU A 41 -12.13 -1.32 -3.02
CA LEU A 41 -11.25 -2.12 -3.88
C LEU A 41 -9.97 -1.35 -4.26
N THR A 42 -10.10 -0.06 -4.57
CA THR A 42 -8.98 0.81 -4.91
C THR A 42 -8.05 0.99 -3.72
N GLN A 43 -8.59 1.28 -2.54
CA GLN A 43 -7.81 1.39 -1.31
C GLN A 43 -7.08 0.07 -1.03
N SER A 44 -7.80 -1.06 -1.01
CA SER A 44 -7.20 -2.37 -0.76
C SER A 44 -6.09 -2.70 -1.74
N THR A 45 -6.28 -2.43 -3.03
CA THR A 45 -5.26 -2.68 -4.07
C THR A 45 -4.02 -1.80 -3.87
N VAL A 46 -4.20 -0.52 -3.56
CA VAL A 46 -3.08 0.41 -3.31
C VAL A 46 -2.32 0.03 -2.05
N TYR A 47 -3.03 -0.29 -0.97
CA TYR A 47 -2.40 -0.75 0.28
C TYR A 47 -1.65 -2.05 0.06
N GLN A 48 -2.26 -3.04 -0.58
CA GLN A 48 -1.62 -4.32 -0.85
C GLN A 48 -0.40 -4.16 -1.75
N SER A 49 -0.49 -3.39 -2.84
CA SER A 49 0.66 -3.13 -3.70
C SER A 49 1.80 -2.39 -2.98
N SER A 50 1.48 -1.53 -2.01
CA SER A 50 2.50 -0.81 -1.24
C SER A 50 3.17 -1.74 -0.24
N LEU A 51 2.40 -2.59 0.44
CA LEU A 51 2.90 -3.61 1.36
C LEU A 51 3.76 -4.64 0.63
N ASP A 52 3.35 -5.10 -0.55
CA ASP A 52 4.11 -6.08 -1.35
C ASP A 52 5.47 -5.50 -1.77
N ARG A 53 5.52 -4.23 -2.17
CA ARG A 53 6.78 -3.54 -2.50
C ARG A 53 7.67 -3.41 -1.28
N GLN A 54 7.12 -2.94 -0.16
CA GLN A 54 7.89 -2.77 1.07
C GLN A 54 8.40 -4.11 1.61
N ALA A 55 7.59 -5.17 1.55
CA ALA A 55 8.00 -6.51 1.91
C ALA A 55 9.10 -7.05 0.99
N SER A 56 9.02 -6.78 -0.32
CA SER A 56 10.07 -7.14 -1.27
C SER A 56 11.38 -6.41 -0.99
N ASP A 57 11.33 -5.10 -0.74
CA ASP A 57 12.52 -4.29 -0.45
C ASP A 57 13.19 -4.74 0.87
N VAL A 58 12.38 -5.07 1.89
CA VAL A 58 12.88 -5.62 3.16
C VAL A 58 13.49 -7.01 2.94
N ALA A 59 12.85 -7.87 2.15
CA ALA A 59 13.38 -9.19 1.84
C ALA A 59 14.72 -9.11 1.09
N ASP A 60 14.83 -8.22 0.10
CA ASP A 60 16.07 -7.99 -0.63
C ASP A 60 17.17 -7.46 0.28
N ALA A 61 16.87 -6.48 1.14
CA ALA A 61 17.81 -5.96 2.13
C ALA A 61 18.31 -7.05 3.10
N LEU A 62 17.42 -7.95 3.53
CA LEU A 62 17.76 -9.09 4.39
C LEU A 62 18.66 -10.12 3.70
N VAL A 63 18.46 -10.38 2.41
CA VAL A 63 19.24 -11.37 1.63
C VAL A 63 20.57 -10.80 1.15
N GLU A 64 20.67 -9.47 1.01
CA GLU A 64 21.88 -8.77 0.55
C GLU A 64 22.83 -8.41 1.71
N SER A 65 22.29 -8.11 2.89
CA SER A 65 23.06 -7.72 4.07
C SER A 65 23.31 -8.89 5.02
N SER A 66 24.52 -8.95 5.58
CA SER A 66 24.84 -9.86 6.69
C SER A 66 24.41 -9.32 8.06
N GLY A 67 23.91 -8.09 8.14
CA GLY A 67 23.66 -7.40 9.41
C GLY A 67 24.95 -6.89 10.07
N ILE A 68 24.78 -6.09 11.12
CA ILE A 68 25.84 -5.47 11.91
C ILE A 68 25.59 -5.78 13.40
N PRO A 69 26.56 -6.36 14.12
CA PRO A 69 27.80 -6.96 13.61
C PRO A 69 27.53 -8.22 12.74
N PRO A 70 28.47 -8.68 11.88
CA PRO A 70 28.22 -9.80 10.98
C PRO A 70 27.92 -11.15 11.65
N ASP A 71 28.20 -11.26 12.95
CA ASP A 71 27.96 -12.40 13.85
C ASP A 71 26.89 -12.09 14.91
N TRP A 72 25.95 -11.18 14.58
CA TRP A 72 24.90 -10.74 15.49
C TRP A 72 24.09 -11.89 16.09
N GLU A 73 23.97 -13.01 15.38
CA GLU A 73 23.24 -14.19 15.85
C GLU A 73 23.88 -14.86 17.08
N GLN A 74 25.17 -14.59 17.32
CA GLN A 74 25.91 -15.13 18.47
C GLN A 74 26.04 -14.11 19.60
N LYS A 75 25.99 -12.82 19.29
CA LYS A 75 26.20 -11.72 20.26
C LYS A 75 24.92 -11.18 20.89
N GLY A 76 23.76 -11.43 20.28
CA GLY A 76 22.45 -11.17 20.90
C GLY A 76 22.00 -9.70 20.96
N ASN A 77 22.68 -8.77 20.26
CA ASN A 77 22.27 -7.37 20.14
C ASN A 77 22.73 -6.77 18.80
N PRO A 78 22.03 -7.05 17.67
CA PRO A 78 22.32 -6.43 16.37
C PRO A 78 21.98 -4.94 16.35
N ASP A 79 22.84 -4.12 15.73
CA ASP A 79 22.47 -2.77 15.27
C ASP A 79 21.64 -2.84 13.98
N SER A 80 21.89 -3.87 13.15
CA SER A 80 21.05 -4.19 12.01
C SER A 80 21.02 -5.69 11.75
N ILE A 81 19.85 -6.19 11.36
CA ILE A 81 19.64 -7.60 11.08
C ILE A 81 19.78 -7.82 9.58
N GLY A 82 20.51 -8.87 9.23
CA GLY A 82 20.65 -9.33 7.85
C GLY A 82 20.98 -10.82 7.83
N LEU A 83 20.44 -11.53 6.84
CA LEU A 83 20.46 -12.99 6.77
C LEU A 83 21.56 -13.53 5.84
N ALA A 84 22.22 -12.67 5.09
CA ALA A 84 23.31 -13.07 4.21
C ALA A 84 24.47 -13.69 5.00
N ARG A 85 25.04 -14.76 4.44
CA ARG A 85 26.27 -15.38 4.91
C ARG A 85 27.41 -14.38 4.79
N TYR A 86 28.18 -14.23 5.84
CA TYR A 86 29.35 -13.36 5.82
C TYR A 86 30.60 -14.17 5.41
N ASP A 87 31.39 -13.65 4.47
CA ASP A 87 32.69 -14.22 4.11
C ASP A 87 33.80 -13.55 4.95
N PRO A 88 34.41 -14.26 5.93
CA PRO A 88 35.43 -13.67 6.78
C PRO A 88 36.75 -13.41 6.04
N VAL A 89 37.00 -14.06 4.89
CA VAL A 89 38.22 -13.90 4.09
C VAL A 89 38.12 -12.64 3.24
N ARG A 90 36.97 -12.43 2.60
CA ARG A 90 36.72 -11.27 1.72
C ARG A 90 36.12 -10.07 2.43
N LYS A 91 35.73 -10.24 3.71
CA LYS A 91 35.08 -9.22 4.56
C LYS A 91 33.80 -8.62 3.96
N ILE A 92 33.09 -9.40 3.14
CA ILE A 92 31.86 -8.97 2.46
C ILE A 92 30.73 -9.98 2.71
N PRO A 93 29.46 -9.53 2.70
CA PRO A 93 28.32 -10.44 2.64
C PRO A 93 28.30 -11.18 1.29
N GLN A 94 28.06 -12.49 1.36
CA GLN A 94 27.76 -13.33 0.21
C GLN A 94 26.28 -13.15 -0.12
N LYS A 95 25.99 -12.18 -0.99
CA LYS A 95 24.63 -11.89 -1.48
C LYS A 95 23.98 -13.16 -2.02
N ASN A 96 22.69 -13.35 -1.75
CA ASN A 96 21.88 -14.51 -2.17
C ASN A 96 22.27 -15.85 -1.54
N TYR A 97 23.20 -15.87 -0.57
CA TYR A 97 23.51 -17.04 0.23
C TYR A 97 23.09 -16.81 1.66
N LEU A 98 22.00 -17.44 2.08
CA LEU A 98 21.50 -17.34 3.44
C LEU A 98 22.39 -18.09 4.43
N SER A 99 22.60 -17.53 5.62
CA SER A 99 23.27 -18.20 6.73
C SER A 99 22.26 -18.98 7.59
N PRO A 100 22.34 -20.33 7.67
CA PRO A 100 21.43 -21.11 8.50
C PRO A 100 21.49 -20.74 9.99
N ALA A 101 22.69 -20.38 10.49
CA ALA A 101 22.87 -19.93 11.87
C ALA A 101 22.13 -18.63 12.16
N LYS A 102 22.09 -17.71 11.19
CA LYS A 102 21.37 -16.44 11.32
C LYS A 102 19.86 -16.64 11.29
N ILE A 103 19.37 -17.50 10.39
CA ILE A 103 17.94 -17.87 10.36
C ILE A 103 17.51 -18.49 11.69
N ALA A 104 18.32 -19.40 12.24
CA ALA A 104 18.04 -20.05 13.52
C ALA A 104 18.18 -19.09 14.72
N GLY A 105 18.97 -18.02 14.59
CA GLY A 105 19.18 -17.00 15.62
C GLY A 105 18.17 -15.85 15.60
N ILE A 106 17.22 -15.82 14.64
CA ILE A 106 16.14 -14.83 14.65
C ILE A 106 15.21 -15.13 15.84
N ASN A 107 15.04 -14.14 16.72
CA ASN A 107 14.08 -14.17 17.82
C ASN A 107 12.96 -13.14 17.58
N THR A 108 11.81 -13.31 18.24
CA THR A 108 10.63 -12.42 18.13
C THR A 108 10.96 -10.96 18.48
N THR A 109 11.94 -10.71 19.35
CA THR A 109 12.44 -9.36 19.66
C THR A 109 13.12 -8.70 18.46
N ASN A 110 13.93 -9.47 17.73
CA ASN A 110 14.69 -8.99 16.56
C ASN A 110 13.77 -8.86 15.33
N MET A 111 12.70 -9.66 15.27
CA MET A 111 11.69 -9.51 14.22
C MET A 111 10.96 -8.16 14.29
N GLY A 112 10.74 -7.60 15.49
CA GLY A 112 10.10 -6.28 15.64
C GLY A 112 10.89 -5.15 14.98
N GLU A 113 12.23 -5.22 15.01
CA GLU A 113 13.10 -4.23 14.36
C GLU A 113 13.04 -4.28 12.83
N LEU A 114 12.57 -5.40 12.25
CA LEU A 114 12.40 -5.56 10.79
C LEU A 114 11.10 -4.96 10.28
N VAL A 115 10.07 -4.86 11.12
CA VAL A 115 8.76 -4.31 10.76
C VAL A 115 8.70 -2.78 10.96
N GLY A 116 9.68 -2.23 11.70
CA GLY A 116 9.78 -0.82 12.01
C GLY A 116 9.09 -0.46 13.35
N PRO A 117 9.40 0.70 13.94
CA PRO A 117 8.97 1.07 15.29
C PRO A 117 7.46 1.36 15.44
N GLU A 118 6.69 1.28 14.34
CA GLU A 118 5.28 1.67 14.26
C GLU A 118 4.31 0.47 14.27
N TYR A 119 4.80 -0.75 14.52
CA TYR A 119 4.01 -1.99 14.60
C TYR A 119 4.24 -2.77 15.89
#